data_AF-A0A654DW41-F1
#
_entry.id   AF-A0A654DW41-F1
#
_cell.length_a   1.000
_cell.length_b   1.000
_cell.length_c   1.000
_cell.angle_alpha   90.00
_cell.angle_beta   90.00
_cell.angle_gamma   90.00
#
_symmetry.space_group_name_H-M   'P 1'
#
loop_
_entity.id
_entity.type
_entity.pdbx_description
1 polymer ?
#
loop_
_entity_poly.entity_id
_entity_poly.type
_entity_poly.pdbx_seq_one_letter_code
_entity_poly.pdbx_strand_id
1 'polypeptide(L)' 'MNNAIYLQALIEDQKGNWEQAHDLIQDLTSPEAAWIHAFLHRKEGDVSNARYWYHRANKPFPTVSLSEEWEIIYQTLDGQ' A
#
# COMPACT_ATOMS: atom_id res chain seq x y z
N MET A 1 16.02 2.64 6.40
CA MET A 1 15.87 1.74 5.23
C MET A 1 15.54 2.62 4.03
N ASN A 2 15.79 2.19 2.78
CA ASN A 2 15.48 3.05 1.64
C ASN A 2 13.98 2.93 1.29
N ASN A 3 13.17 3.88 1.74
CA ASN A 3 11.72 3.89 1.51
C ASN A 3 11.30 4.54 0.19
N ALA A 4 12.27 5.01 -0.61
CA ALA A 4 11.98 5.73 -1.85
C ALA A 4 11.08 4.95 -2.80
N ILE A 5 11.24 3.63 -2.91
CA ILE A 5 10.41 2.79 -3.79
C ILE A 5 8.95 2.68 -3.30
N TYR A 6 8.74 2.64 -1.98
CA TYR A 6 7.42 2.56 -1.39
C TYR A 6 6.66 3.89 -1.52
N LEU A 7 7.34 5.01 -1.26
CA LEU A 7 6.77 6.34 -1.46
C LEU A 7 6.46 6.57 -2.95
N GLN A 8 7.34 6.13 -3.85
CA GLN A 8 7.08 6.20 -5.29
C GLN A 8 5.83 5.42 -5.69
N ALA A 9 5.61 4.21 -5.14
CA ALA A 9 4.41 3.43 -5.42
C ALA A 9 3.13 4.16 -4.96
N LEU A 10 3.13 4.76 -3.77
CA LEU A 10 2.00 5.56 -3.28
C LEU A 10 1.75 6.80 -4.14
N ILE A 11 2.81 7.47 -4.59
CA ILE A 11 2.72 8.63 -5.50
C ILE A 11 2.12 8.23 -6.86
N GLU A 12 2.52 7.09 -7.43
CA GLU A 12 1.92 6.60 -8.67
C GLU A 12 0.43 6.24 -8.49
N ASP A 13 0.05 5.64 -7.36
CA ASP A 13 -1.36 5.42 -7.03
C ASP A 13 -2.17 6.73 -6.96
N GLN A 14 -1.61 7.76 -6.34
CA GLN A 14 -2.28 9.07 -6.19
C GLN A 14 -2.47 9.77 -7.55
N LYS A 15 -1.56 9.54 -8.51
CA LYS A 15 -1.71 9.99 -9.91
C LYS A 15 -2.74 9.18 -10.71
N GLY A 16 -3.26 8.09 -10.15
CA GLY A 16 -4.18 7.17 -10.83
C GLY A 16 -3.48 6.03 -11.58
N ASN A 17 -2.17 5.89 -11.45
CA ASN A 17 -1.37 4.86 -12.14
C ASN A 17 -1.26 3.60 -11.29
N TRP A 18 -2.40 2.92 -11.06
CA TRP A 18 -2.46 1.74 -10.20
C TRP A 18 -1.49 0.62 -10.62
N GLU A 19 -1.40 0.32 -11.92
CA GLU A 19 -0.53 -0.74 -12.45
C GLU A 19 0.94 -0.43 -12.17
N GLN A 20 1.36 0.81 -12.42
CA GLN A 20 2.72 1.25 -12.12
C GLN A 20 3.03 1.19 -10.62
N ALA A 21 2.07 1.56 -9.77
CA ALA A 21 2.21 1.47 -8.32
C ALA A 21 2.40 0.02 -7.87
N HIS A 22 1.59 -0.89 -8.40
CA HIS A 22 1.66 -2.32 -8.11
C HIS A 22 2.99 -2.93 -8.59
N ASP A 23 3.42 -2.61 -9.82
CA ASP A 23 4.66 -3.15 -10.41
C ASP A 23 5.92 -2.76 -9.66
N LEU A 24 5.96 -1.54 -9.10
CA LEU A 24 7.10 -1.06 -8.31
C LEU A 24 7.37 -1.91 -7.06
N ILE A 25 6.32 -2.56 -6.52
CA ILE A 25 6.39 -3.32 -5.27
C ILE A 25 6.06 -4.80 -5.45
N GLN A 26 5.82 -5.28 -6.68
CA GLN A 26 5.32 -6.64 -6.94
C GLN A 26 6.26 -7.73 -6.39
N ASP A 27 7.57 -7.54 -6.54
CA ASP A 27 8.60 -8.52 -6.14
C ASP A 27 9.11 -8.29 -4.71
N LEU A 28 8.61 -7.27 -4.01
CA LEU A 28 9.06 -6.91 -2.67
C LEU A 28 8.27 -7.67 -1.61
N THR A 29 8.99 -8.30 -0.68
CA THR A 29 8.37 -9.16 0.34
C THR A 29 8.26 -8.52 1.73
N SER A 30 8.62 -7.23 1.86
CA SER A 30 8.63 -6.53 3.15
C SER A 30 7.22 -6.24 3.68
N PRO A 31 7.06 -5.97 4.99
CA PRO A 31 5.79 -5.52 5.55
C PRO A 31 5.25 -4.24 4.91
N GLU A 32 6.13 -3.31 4.51
CA GLU A 32 5.78 -2.05 3.85
C GLU A 32 5.19 -2.30 2.47
N ALA A 33 5.84 -3.14 1.65
CA ALA A 33 5.31 -3.56 0.35
C ALA A 33 3.96 -4.26 0.50
N ALA A 34 3.83 -5.17 1.48
CA ALA A 34 2.59 -5.87 1.75
C ALA A 34 1.46 -4.90 2.16
N TRP A 35 1.76 -3.84 2.91
CA TRP A 35 0.76 -2.85 3.29
C TRP A 35 0.25 -2.05 2.08
N ILE A 36 1.15 -1.64 1.19
CA ILE A 36 0.77 -0.94 -0.04
C ILE A 36 -0.05 -1.86 -0.96
N HIS A 37 0.35 -3.12 -1.15
CA HIS A 37 -0.45 -4.12 -1.87
C HIS A 37 -1.86 -4.25 -1.31
N ALA A 38 -1.99 -4.31 0.02
CA ALA A 38 -3.28 -4.40 0.68
C ALA A 38 -4.18 -3.21 0.36
N PHE A 39 -3.63 -2.00 0.41
CA PHE A 39 -4.33 -0.77 0.07
C PHE A 39 -4.73 -0.74 -1.42
N LEU A 40 -3.84 -1.12 -2.34
CA LEU A 40 -4.12 -1.15 -3.78
C LEU A 40 -5.27 -2.11 -4.12
N HIS A 41 -5.27 -3.32 -3.55
CA HIS A 41 -6.35 -4.29 -3.73
C HIS A 41 -7.66 -3.84 -3.05
N ARG A 42 -7.58 -3.13 -1.91
CA ARG A 42 -8.75 -2.53 -1.27
C ARG A 42 -9.40 -1.47 -2.16
N LYS A 43 -8.59 -0.64 -2.82
CA LYS A 43 -9.03 0.46 -3.69
C LYS A 43 -9.74 -0.05 -4.96
N GLU A 44 -9.29 -1.16 -5.55
CA GLU A 44 -9.96 -1.77 -6.72
C GLU A 44 -11.20 -2.62 -6.35
N GLY A 45 -11.39 -2.94 -5.07
CA GLY A 45 -12.53 -3.70 -4.57
C GLY A 45 -12.28 -5.20 -4.37
N ASP A 46 -11.05 -5.70 -4.55
CA ASP A 46 -10.67 -7.07 -4.20
C ASP A 46 -10.43 -7.20 -2.68
N VAL A 47 -11.54 -7.23 -1.93
CA VAL A 47 -11.52 -7.29 -0.46
C VAL A 47 -10.83 -8.56 0.06
N SER A 48 -10.93 -9.69 -0.65
CA SER A 48 -10.34 -10.95 -0.21
C SER A 48 -8.81 -10.87 -0.29
N ASN A 49 -8.28 -10.39 -1.41
CA ASN A 49 -6.85 -10.25 -1.61
C ASN A 49 -6.28 -9.13 -0.74
N ALA A 50 -7.00 -8.00 -0.59
CA ALA A 50 -6.63 -6.95 0.36
C ALA A 50 -6.44 -7.51 1.78
N ARG A 51 -7.36 -8.35 2.27
CA ARG A 51 -7.23 -9.00 3.59
C ARG A 51 -6.00 -9.89 3.70
N TYR A 52 -5.68 -10.66 2.66
CA TYR A 52 -4.48 -11.48 2.62
C TYR A 52 -3.21 -10.62 2.79
N TRP A 53 -3.14 -9.49 2.07
CA TRP A 53 -1.99 -8.59 2.16
C TRP A 53 -1.92 -7.79 3.46
N TYR A 54 -3.05 -7.34 4.03
CA TYR A 54 -3.07 -6.74 5.37
C TYR A 54 -2.53 -7.70 6.43
N HIS A 55 -2.91 -8.97 6.34
CA HIS A 55 -2.38 -10.00 7.23
C HIS A 55 -0.86 -10.15 7.09
N ARG A 56 -0.35 -10.19 5.84
CA ARG A 56 1.09 -10.21 5.57
C ARG A 56 1.84 -8.96 6.07
N ALA A 57 1.19 -7.81 6.07
CA ALA A 57 1.72 -6.56 6.61
C ALA A 57 1.65 -6.47 8.14
N ASN A 58 1.05 -7.46 8.82
CA ASN A 58 0.72 -7.41 10.24
C ASN A 58 -0.12 -6.17 10.60
N LYS A 59 -1.11 -5.84 9.76
CA LYS A 59 -2.05 -4.73 9.93
C LYS A 59 -3.48 -5.25 10.00
N PRO A 60 -4.36 -4.62 10.80
CA PRO A 60 -5.79 -4.91 10.75
C PRO A 60 -6.41 -4.38 9.46
N PHE A 61 -7.58 -4.89 9.09
CA PHE A 61 -8.36 -4.29 8.01
C PHE A 61 -8.81 -2.86 8.42
N PRO A 62 -8.55 -1.82 7.61
CA PRO A 62 -8.82 -0.44 8.00
C PRO A 62 -10.31 -0.14 8.11
N THR A 63 -10.67 0.72 9.05
CA THR A 63 -12.02 1.27 9.22
C THR A 63 -12.15 2.73 8.74
N VAL A 64 -11.05 3.31 8.27
CA VAL A 64 -10.96 4.68 7.73
C VAL A 64 -11.24 4.70 6.23
N SER A 65 -11.46 5.86 5.65
CA SER A 65 -11.59 6.02 4.19
C SER A 65 -10.32 5.62 3.44
N LEU A 66 -10.40 5.45 2.12
CA LEU A 66 -9.22 5.17 1.28
C LEU A 66 -8.21 6.33 1.33
N SER A 67 -8.70 7.57 1.27
CA SER A 67 -7.83 8.76 1.32
C SER A 67 -7.11 8.90 2.66
N GLU A 68 -7.81 8.64 3.78
CA GLU A 68 -7.18 8.65 5.10
C GLU A 68 -6.16 7.53 5.27
N GLU A 69 -6.45 6.32 4.76
CA GLU A 69 -5.48 5.23 4.80
C GLU A 69 -4.23 5.56 3.99
N TRP A 70 -4.37 6.07 2.77
CA TRP A 70 -3.24 6.44 1.92
C TRP A 70 -2.30 7.41 2.66
N GLU A 71 -2.85 8.44 3.31
CA GLU A 71 -2.08 9.41 4.08
C GLU A 71 -1.35 8.77 5.27
N ILE A 72 -2.03 7.87 5.99
CA ILE A 72 -1.43 7.12 7.10
C ILE A 72 -0.23 6.30 6.61
N ILE A 73 -0.36 5.59 5.49
CA ILE A 73 0.75 4.80 4.92
C ILE A 73 1.89 5.74 4.54
N TYR A 74 1.59 6.80 3.78
CA TYR A 74 2.60 7.75 3.31
C TYR A 74 3.40 8.35 4.47
N GLN A 75 2.74 8.92 5.48
CA GLN A 75 3.40 9.51 6.65
C GLN A 75 4.21 8.48 7.45
N THR A 76 3.71 7.25 7.56
CA THR A 76 4.41 6.19 8.28
C THR A 76 5.72 5.79 7.59
N LEU A 77 5.76 5.81 6.26
CA LEU A 77 6.93 5.41 5.47
C LEU A 77 7.90 6.58 5.22
N ASP A 78 7.42 7.81 5.20
CA ASP A 78 8.27 9.01 5.06
C ASP A 78 9.07 9.31 6.34
N GLY A 79 8.49 9.03 7.50
CA GLY A 79 9.13 9.28 8.81
C GLY A 79 10.14 8.22 9.29
N GLN A 80 10.57 7.29 8.42
CA GLN A 80 11.39 6.11 8.75
C GLN A 80 12.83 6.17 8.21
#